data_AF-A0A3R7UVZ8-F1
#
_entry.id   AF-A0A3R7UVZ8-F1
#
_cell.length_a   1.000
_cell.length_b   1.000
_cell.length_c   1.000
_cell.angle_alpha   90.00
_cell.angle_beta   90.00
_cell.angle_gamma   90.00
#
_symmetry.space_group_name_H-M   'P 1'
#
loop_
_entity.id
_entity.type
_entity.pdbx_description
1 polymer ?
#
loop_
_entity_poly.entity_id
_entity_poly.type
_entity_poly.pdbx_seq_one_letter_code
_entity_poly.pdbx_strand_id
1 'polypeptide(L)'
;MIFWIVTFFVLKRFWNKTEVRLIYGYITAGLNLLAVGFFVYISINGSFKFFDGIAFSFLHIMVAFIMFTLVILSKKLDNPNEEI
;
A
#
# COMPACT_ATOMS: atom_id res chain seq x y z
N MET A 1 -6.03 -12.79 -15.01
CA MET A 1 -7.31 -12.09 -14.76
C MET A 1 -8.17 -12.81 -13.72
N ILE A 2 -8.55 -14.08 -13.94
CA ILE A 2 -9.42 -14.85 -13.04
C ILE A 2 -8.87 -14.92 -11.61
N PHE A 3 -7.56 -15.13 -11.45
CA PHE A 3 -6.88 -15.09 -10.15
C PHE A 3 -7.20 -13.81 -9.35
N TRP A 4 -7.05 -12.63 -9.97
CA TRP A 4 -7.30 -11.35 -9.30
C TRP A 4 -8.78 -11.15 -8.94
N ILE A 5 -9.69 -11.65 -9.78
CA ILE A 5 -11.13 -11.60 -9.51
C ILE A 5 -11.46 -12.46 -8.28
N VAL A 6 -10.97 -13.70 -8.23
CA VAL A 6 -11.18 -14.60 -7.08
C VAL A 6 -10.60 -14.01 -5.81
N THR A 7 -9.35 -13.53 -5.88
CA THR A 7 -8.69 -12.85 -4.75
C THR A 7 -9.49 -11.64 -4.26
N PHE A 8 -10.02 -10.81 -5.16
CA PHE A 8 -10.87 -9.67 -4.80
C PHE A 8 -12.14 -10.10 -4.04
N PHE A 9 -12.86 -11.12 -4.51
CA PHE A 9 -14.09 -11.58 -3.84
C PHE A 9 -13.81 -12.20 -2.48
N VAL A 10 -12.71 -12.96 -2.34
CA VAL A 10 -12.26 -13.48 -1.05
C VAL A 10 -11.95 -12.33 -0.10
N LEU A 11 -11.17 -11.34 -0.55
CA LEU A 11 -10.83 -10.16 0.24
C LEU A 11 -12.04 -9.34 0.65
N LYS A 12 -12.98 -9.13 -0.27
CA LYS A 12 -14.24 -8.40 -0.03
C LYS A 12 -15.01 -8.99 1.14
N ARG A 13 -15.00 -10.32 1.32
CA ARG A 13 -15.67 -10.99 2.44
C ARG A 13 -15.08 -10.63 3.80
N PHE A 14 -13.77 -10.40 3.88
CA PHE A 14 -13.06 -10.12 5.14
C PHE A 14 -12.85 -8.64 5.40
N TRP A 15 -12.96 -7.79 4.38
CA TRP A 15 -12.70 -6.33 4.44
C TRP A 15 -13.62 -5.58 5.43
N ASN A 16 -14.82 -6.13 5.72
CA ASN A 16 -15.73 -5.52 6.68
C ASN A 16 -15.16 -5.48 8.11
N LYS A 17 -14.19 -6.35 8.44
CA LYS A 17 -13.55 -6.34 9.76
C LYS A 17 -12.48 -5.25 9.80
N THR A 18 -12.61 -4.32 10.75
CA THR A 18 -11.65 -3.23 10.97
C THR A 18 -10.21 -3.72 11.10
N GLU A 19 -9.97 -4.73 11.95
CA GLU A 19 -8.62 -5.28 12.15
C GLU A 19 -7.97 -5.73 10.83
N VAL A 20 -8.75 -6.43 9.99
CA VAL A 20 -8.29 -6.91 8.69
C VAL A 20 -7.96 -5.74 7.77
N ARG A 21 -8.83 -4.72 7.72
CA ARG A 21 -8.63 -3.51 6.90
C ARG A 21 -7.36 -2.74 7.32
N LEU A 22 -7.14 -2.59 8.63
CA LEU A 22 -5.96 -1.90 9.18
C LEU A 22 -4.68 -2.66 8.86
N ILE A 23 -4.66 -3.97 9.11
CA ILE A 23 -3.50 -4.83 8.80
C ILE A 23 -3.18 -4.77 7.31
N TYR A 24 -4.19 -4.89 6.44
CA TYR A 24 -4.00 -4.78 5.00
C TYR A 24 -3.41 -3.42 4.61
N GLY A 25 -3.92 -2.34 5.21
CA GLY A 25 -3.42 -1.00 4.94
C GLY A 25 -1.96 -0.81 5.33
N TYR A 26 -1.56 -1.26 6.52
CA TYR A 26 -0.17 -1.19 6.97
C TYR A 26 0.76 -2.06 6.11
N ILE A 27 0.37 -3.30 5.79
CA ILE A 27 1.17 -4.20 4.95
C ILE A 27 1.34 -3.60 3.55
N THR A 28 0.25 -3.10 2.95
CA THR A 28 0.29 -2.52 1.60
C THR A 28 1.18 -1.28 1.58
N ALA A 29 1.07 -0.40 2.58
CA ALA A 29 1.94 0.77 2.68
C ALA A 29 3.42 0.39 2.84
N GLY A 30 3.72 -0.57 3.72
CA GLY A 30 5.09 -1.05 3.95
C GLY A 30 5.71 -1.69 2.71
N LEU A 31 4.97 -2.55 1.99
CA LEU A 31 5.44 -3.17 0.76
C LEU A 31 5.67 -2.14 -0.35
N ASN A 32 4.84 -1.11 -0.44
CA ASN A 32 5.05 -0.02 -1.40
C ASN A 32 6.32 0.79 -1.08
N LEU A 33 6.57 1.10 0.20
CA LEU A 33 7.83 1.75 0.60
C LEU A 33 9.06 0.87 0.33
N LEU A 34 8.94 -0.45 0.55
CA LEU A 34 10.00 -1.40 0.20
C LEU A 34 10.26 -1.42 -1.32
N ALA A 35 9.20 -1.40 -2.13
CA ALA A 35 9.30 -1.35 -3.58
C ALA A 35 10.04 -0.08 -4.06
N VAL A 36 9.80 1.07 -3.44
CA VAL A 36 10.58 2.30 -3.70
C VAL A 36 12.07 2.05 -3.47
N GLY A 37 12.45 1.41 -2.37
CA GLY A 37 13.83 1.02 -2.10
C GLY A 37 14.44 0.17 -3.22
N PHE A 38 13.70 -0.82 -3.72
CA PHE A 38 14.15 -1.65 -4.85
C PHE A 38 14.25 -0.86 -6.16
N PHE A 39 13.29 0.01 -6.48
CA PHE A 39 13.33 0.83 -7.68
C PHE A 39 14.50 1.82 -7.66
N VAL A 40 14.78 2.43 -6.50
CA VAL A 40 15.96 3.28 -6.34
C VAL A 40 17.24 2.46 -6.50
N TYR A 41 17.34 1.31 -5.83
CA TYR A 41 18.52 0.44 -5.92
C TYR A 41 18.81 -0.01 -7.36
N ILE A 42 17.77 -0.47 -8.07
CA ILE A 42 17.87 -0.95 -9.46
C ILE A 42 18.09 0.22 -10.44
N SER A 43 17.57 1.41 -10.17
CA SER A 43 17.82 2.61 -10.99
C SER A 43 19.27 3.08 -10.91
N ILE A 44 19.93 2.91 -9.76
CA ILE A 44 21.34 3.29 -9.56
C ILE A 44 22.30 2.18 -10.02
N ASN A 45 22.02 0.92 -9.67
CA ASN A 45 22.96 -0.19 -9.84
C ASN A 45 22.64 -1.14 -11.02
N GLY A 46 21.44 -1.02 -11.59
CA GLY A 46 20.93 -1.92 -12.62
C GLY A 46 20.80 -1.27 -14.00
N SER A 47 20.23 -2.01 -14.95
CA SER A 47 19.98 -1.57 -16.33
C SER A 47 18.63 -0.85 -16.51
N PHE A 48 18.00 -0.44 -15.41
CA PHE A 48 16.67 0.16 -15.43
C PHE A 48 16.76 1.64 -15.80
N LYS A 49 15.88 2.11 -16.67
CA LYS A 49 15.92 3.51 -17.10
C LYS A 49 15.60 4.42 -15.93
N PHE A 50 16.40 5.46 -15.77
CA PHE A 50 16.29 6.41 -14.66
C PHE A 50 14.87 7.00 -14.51
N PHE A 51 14.26 7.45 -15.62
CA PHE A 51 12.91 8.00 -15.62
C PHE A 51 11.83 6.96 -15.28
N ASP A 52 12.00 5.71 -15.68
CA ASP A 52 11.11 4.63 -15.29
C ASP A 52 11.23 4.40 -13.77
N GLY A 53 12.46 4.39 -13.23
CA GLY A 53 12.72 4.28 -11.80
C GLY A 53 12.02 5.36 -10.98
N ILE A 54 12.06 6.61 -11.45
CA ILE A 54 11.33 7.73 -10.84
C ILE A 54 9.82 7.52 -10.90
N ALA A 55 9.28 7.19 -12.08
CA ALA A 55 7.84 7.01 -12.26
C ALA A 55 7.27 5.88 -11.38
N PHE A 56 7.96 4.73 -11.32
CA PHE A 56 7.57 3.63 -10.45
C PHE A 56 7.71 3.98 -8.98
N SER A 57 8.80 4.63 -8.57
CA SER A 57 8.96 5.07 -7.18
C SER A 57 7.86 6.04 -6.77
N PHE A 58 7.51 7.01 -7.63
CA PHE A 58 6.42 7.96 -7.40
C PHE A 58 5.07 7.26 -7.20
N LEU A 59 4.73 6.31 -8.07
CA LEU A 59 3.50 5.53 -7.96
C LEU A 59 3.41 4.81 -6.60
N HIS A 60 4.49 4.17 -6.17
CA HIS A 60 4.49 3.40 -4.94
C HIS A 60 4.47 4.30 -3.69
N ILE A 61 5.14 5.45 -3.72
CA ILE A 61 5.00 6.47 -2.66
C ILE A 61 3.55 6.93 -2.55
N MET A 62 2.89 7.23 -3.67
CA MET A 62 1.49 7.66 -3.67
C MET A 62 0.56 6.60 -3.09
N VAL A 63 0.74 5.34 -3.47
CA VAL A 63 -0.04 4.23 -2.91
C VAL A 63 0.22 4.08 -1.41
N ALA A 64 1.49 4.13 -0.97
CA ALA A 64 1.83 4.06 0.44
C ALA A 64 1.16 5.20 1.24
N PHE A 65 1.22 6.43 0.72
CA PHE A 65 0.60 7.60 1.32
C PHE A 65 -0.92 7.44 1.45
N ILE A 66 -1.60 7.07 0.36
CA ILE A 66 -3.06 6.84 0.36
C ILE A 66 -3.43 5.76 1.38
N MET A 67 -2.71 4.63 1.41
CA MET A 67 -2.99 3.55 2.35
C MET A 67 -2.78 4.00 3.81
N PHE A 68 -1.73 4.77 4.09
CA PHE A 68 -1.48 5.33 5.42
C PHE A 68 -2.61 6.29 5.85
N THR A 69 -3.05 7.17 4.95
CA THR A 69 -4.19 8.06 5.21
C THR A 69 -5.47 7.28 5.49
N LEU A 70 -5.76 6.24 4.70
CA LEU A 70 -6.96 5.40 4.88
C LEU A 70 -6.94 4.62 6.20
N VAL A 71 -5.75 4.19 6.64
CA VAL A 71 -5.56 3.51 7.92
C VAL A 71 -5.80 4.47 9.09
N ILE A 72 -5.22 5.67 9.04
CA ILE A 72 -5.47 6.72 10.06
C ILE A 72 -6.96 7.06 10.12
N LEU A 73 -7.57 7.28 8.95
CA LEU A 73 -8.99 7.62 8.86
C LEU A 73 -9.87 6.47 9.38
N SER A 74 -9.56 5.22 9.04
CA SER A 74 -10.27 4.05 9.57
C SER A 74 -10.18 3.97 11.09
N LYS A 75 -8.98 4.15 11.65
CA LYS A 75 -8.80 4.15 13.11
C LYS A 75 -9.65 5.23 13.78
N LYS A 76 -9.66 6.45 13.24
CA LYS A 76 -10.45 7.56 13.78
C LYS A 76 -11.96 7.29 13.72
N LEU A 77 -12.44 6.63 12.67
CA LEU A 77 -13.86 6.27 12.53
C LEU A 77 -14.28 5.17 13.51
N ASP A 78 -13.37 4.22 13.79
CA ASP A 78 -13.65 3.11 14.70
C ASP A 78 -13.43 3.48 16.18
N ASN A 79 -12.57 4.48 16.47
CA ASN A 79 -12.28 4.97 17.81
C ASN A 79 -12.14 6.52 17.82
N PRO A 80 -13.26 7.26 17.97
CA PRO A 80 -13.25 8.73 17.87
C PRO A 80 -12.43 9.44 18.94
N ASN A 81 -12.11 8.76 20.05
CA ASN A 81 -11.47 9.32 21.25
C ASN A 81 -9.98 8.96 21.39
N GLU A 82 -9.39 8.24 20.41
CA GLU A 82 -7.98 7.85 20.43
C GLU A 82 -7.15 8.99 19.80
N GLU A 83 -6.49 9.81 20.63
CA GLU A 83 -5.54 10.85 20.18
C GLU A 83 -4.27 10.18 19.64
N ILE A 84 -3.80 10.63 18.47
CA ILE A 84 -2.60 10.13 17.76
C ILE A 84 -1.34 10.72 18.36
#